data_AF-A0A0F8N3R6-F1
#
_entry.id   AF-A0A0F8N3R6-F1
#
_cell.length_a   1.000
_cell.length_b   1.000
_cell.length_c   1.000
_cell.angle_alpha   90.00
_cell.angle_beta   90.00
_cell.angle_gamma   90.00
#
_symmetry.space_group_name_H-M   'P 1'
#
loop_
_entity.id
_entity.type
_entity.pdbx_description
1 polymer ?
#
loop_
_entity_poly.entity_id
_entity_poly.type
_entity_poly.pdbx_seq_one_letter_code
_entity_poly.pdbx_strand_id
1 'polypeptide(L)'
;MIETDLKNNELNLKKKILRLNEEVIAELFNDLDITLPEVDVSKENLSELLIQSMKAKDKVGNLEVVLKYREFYPIIESFSKDFLIEVLPKKLRNNVTSKSNKEEVLIYLKQAIIEGFINSEYLERKIKIYSVASKVKKVTKKDELAYLTKYLWDDMEENIDKEKIIQRITTELEYGNYPPDRVEGILDQMKKGQRKSKSENINGLAEEIRTLESRFLSIEKLLKKQEQQIVETNKLISEMRNFFVLNNNQMKSDLENKFNLNNTEKLIFALRKESLNLKSLNQESFGSIVENLNQENILDIDLLRDGLAIVIVDYLMKLTKEMDWKISLDLFYKVLSEEVSEIKGSISTIVEIPKVREKVCRRMGIATEKFDSLLLKCFDVQWVNLEVGTPIGETDIAWLDTGKNRFYYMKLLRK
;
A
#
# COMPACT_ATOMS: atom_id res chain seq x y z
N MET A 1 -21.48 72.03 -22.14
CA MET A 1 -20.95 70.77 -21.58
C MET A 1 -21.64 70.40 -20.27
N ILE A 2 -21.79 71.31 -19.30
CA ILE A 2 -22.37 70.99 -17.97
C ILE A 2 -23.86 70.56 -18.03
N GLU A 3 -24.71 71.16 -18.86
CA GLU A 3 -26.13 70.76 -18.99
C GLU A 3 -26.33 69.38 -19.64
N THR A 4 -25.42 68.98 -20.53
CA THR A 4 -25.50 67.70 -21.23
C THR A 4 -25.15 66.53 -20.29
N ASP A 5 -24.18 66.74 -19.39
CA ASP A 5 -23.79 65.75 -18.38
C ASP A 5 -24.85 65.57 -17.29
N LEU A 6 -25.53 66.65 -16.88
CA LEU A 6 -26.66 66.59 -15.93
C LEU A 6 -27.85 65.80 -16.48
N LYS A 7 -28.27 66.08 -17.72
CA LYS A 7 -29.38 65.35 -18.37
C LYS A 7 -29.06 63.86 -18.58
N ASN A 8 -27.79 63.54 -18.91
CA ASN A 8 -27.35 62.15 -19.05
C ASN A 8 -27.32 61.41 -17.70
N ASN A 9 -26.92 62.08 -16.62
CA ASN A 9 -26.92 61.47 -15.28
C ASN A 9 -28.35 61.19 -14.77
N GLU A 10 -29.27 62.13 -14.98
CA GLU A 10 -30.69 61.95 -14.62
C GLU A 10 -31.36 60.79 -15.37
N LEU A 11 -31.10 60.68 -16.67
CA LEU A 11 -31.61 59.57 -17.47
C LEU A 11 -31.07 58.23 -16.99
N ASN A 12 -29.80 58.18 -16.54
CA ASN A 12 -29.20 56.98 -15.98
C ASN A 12 -29.78 56.62 -14.60
N LEU A 13 -29.99 57.60 -13.71
CA LEU A 13 -30.65 57.39 -12.42
C LEU A 13 -32.09 56.90 -12.60
N LYS A 14 -32.84 57.50 -13.52
CA LYS A 14 -34.21 57.06 -13.86
C LYS A 14 -34.23 55.61 -14.32
N LYS A 15 -33.33 55.23 -15.23
CA LYS A 15 -33.18 53.84 -15.69
C LYS A 15 -32.81 52.87 -14.56
N LYS A 16 -31.97 53.29 -13.60
CA LYS A 16 -31.61 52.47 -12.44
C LYS A 16 -32.80 52.25 -11.50
N ILE A 17 -33.55 53.31 -11.17
CA ILE A 17 -34.74 53.23 -10.30
C ILE A 17 -35.81 52.34 -10.93
N LEU A 18 -36.04 52.48 -12.25
CA LEU A 18 -37.00 51.67 -12.99
C LEU A 18 -36.69 50.16 -13.01
N ARG A 19 -35.47 49.75 -12.67
CA ARG A 19 -35.08 48.32 -12.57
C ARG A 19 -35.35 47.71 -11.20
N LEU A 20 -35.60 48.53 -10.17
CA LEU A 20 -35.87 48.06 -8.80
C LEU A 20 -37.31 47.55 -8.68
N ASN A 21 -37.63 46.67 -7.74
CA ASN A 21 -39.03 46.31 -7.46
C ASN A 21 -39.74 47.44 -6.69
N GLU A 22 -41.07 47.40 -6.63
CA GLU A 22 -41.88 48.45 -6.02
C GLU A 22 -41.62 48.61 -4.51
N GLU A 23 -41.37 47.50 -3.81
CA GLU A 23 -40.99 47.49 -2.39
C GLU A 23 -39.69 48.28 -2.14
N VAL A 24 -38.64 48.06 -2.94
CA VAL A 24 -37.37 48.79 -2.79
C VAL A 24 -37.53 50.26 -3.14
N ILE A 25 -38.41 50.60 -4.09
CA ILE A 25 -38.73 52.00 -4.40
C ILE A 25 -39.40 52.65 -3.20
N ALA A 26 -40.40 52.02 -2.58
CA ALA A 26 -41.04 52.53 -1.37
C ALA A 26 -40.05 52.71 -0.21
N GLU A 27 -39.11 51.78 -0.03
CA GLU A 27 -38.04 51.94 0.96
C GLU A 27 -37.09 53.12 0.65
N LEU A 28 -36.81 53.41 -0.63
CA LEU A 28 -35.99 54.57 -1.01
C LEU A 28 -36.66 55.89 -0.64
N PHE A 29 -37.99 55.99 -0.77
CA PHE A 29 -38.74 57.16 -0.31
C PHE A 29 -38.60 57.36 1.20
N ASN A 30 -38.72 56.28 1.98
CA ASN A 30 -38.51 56.32 3.43
C ASN A 30 -37.07 56.69 3.81
N ASP A 31 -36.08 56.09 3.14
CA ASP A 31 -34.65 56.33 3.42
C ASP A 31 -34.21 57.76 3.10
N LEU A 32 -34.85 58.40 2.12
CA LEU A 32 -34.53 59.77 1.69
C LEU A 32 -35.44 60.84 2.32
N ASP A 33 -36.31 60.43 3.25
CA ASP A 33 -37.28 61.29 3.93
C ASP A 33 -38.16 62.06 2.92
N ILE A 34 -38.73 61.32 1.96
CA ILE A 34 -39.67 61.82 0.94
C ILE A 34 -41.02 61.14 1.17
N THR A 35 -42.07 61.93 1.30
CA THR A 35 -43.43 61.41 1.48
C THR A 35 -43.88 60.64 0.24
N LEU A 36 -44.24 59.36 0.42
CA LEU A 36 -44.83 58.55 -0.65
C LEU A 36 -46.25 59.05 -0.94
N PRO A 37 -46.64 59.26 -2.21
CA PRO A 37 -48.02 59.61 -2.54
C PRO A 37 -48.98 58.48 -2.18
N GLU A 38 -50.15 58.81 -1.60
CA GLU A 38 -51.18 57.85 -1.15
C GLU A 38 -51.95 57.16 -2.30
N VAL A 39 -51.69 57.56 -3.55
CA VAL A 39 -52.38 57.05 -4.75
C VAL A 39 -51.54 55.95 -5.39
N ASP A 40 -52.17 54.97 -6.02
CA ASP A 40 -51.47 53.97 -6.84
C ASP A 40 -50.84 54.64 -8.07
N VAL A 41 -49.55 54.96 -7.97
CA VAL A 41 -48.79 55.71 -8.97
C VAL A 41 -47.88 54.75 -9.73
N SER A 42 -47.88 54.84 -11.07
CA SER A 42 -46.99 54.03 -11.89
C SER A 42 -45.51 54.22 -11.51
N LYS A 43 -44.72 53.15 -11.66
CA LYS A 43 -43.28 53.13 -11.38
C LYS A 43 -42.50 54.25 -12.07
N GLU A 44 -42.92 54.63 -13.26
CA GLU A 44 -42.34 55.73 -14.05
C GLU A 44 -42.55 57.07 -13.37
N ASN A 45 -43.76 57.32 -12.87
CA ASN A 45 -44.09 58.53 -12.14
C ASN A 45 -43.42 58.57 -10.76
N LEU A 46 -43.31 57.43 -10.06
CA LEU A 46 -42.53 57.33 -8.80
C LEU A 46 -41.05 57.65 -9.02
N SER A 47 -40.46 57.18 -10.12
CA SER A 47 -39.06 57.47 -10.46
C SER A 47 -38.82 58.96 -10.77
N GLU A 48 -39.77 59.62 -11.44
CA GLU A 48 -39.69 61.06 -11.72
C GLU A 48 -39.85 61.88 -10.45
N LEU A 49 -40.79 61.51 -9.58
CA LEU A 49 -41.06 62.17 -8.31
C LEU A 49 -39.84 62.11 -7.37
N LEU A 50 -39.16 60.96 -7.29
CA LEU A 50 -37.91 60.79 -6.54
C LEU A 50 -36.82 61.74 -7.03
N ILE A 51 -36.58 61.78 -8.34
CA ILE A 51 -35.52 62.63 -8.93
C ILE A 51 -35.86 64.11 -8.73
N GLN A 52 -37.10 64.53 -8.94
CA GLN A 52 -37.54 65.91 -8.74
C GLN A 52 -37.43 66.35 -7.28
N SER A 53 -37.83 65.49 -6.34
CA SER A 53 -37.73 65.76 -4.90
C SER A 53 -36.28 65.89 -4.43
N MET A 54 -35.39 65.05 -4.95
CA MET A 54 -33.95 65.11 -4.62
C MET A 54 -33.24 66.30 -5.27
N LYS A 55 -33.68 66.75 -6.45
CA LYS A 55 -33.24 68.02 -7.06
C LYS A 55 -33.66 69.22 -6.23
N ALA A 56 -34.92 69.27 -5.78
CA ALA A 56 -35.42 70.37 -4.97
C ALA A 56 -34.66 70.51 -3.63
N LYS A 57 -34.11 69.40 -3.11
CA LYS A 57 -33.28 69.36 -1.90
C LYS A 57 -31.77 69.54 -2.16
N ASP A 58 -31.33 69.73 -3.42
CA ASP A 58 -29.91 69.74 -3.85
C ASP A 58 -29.11 68.50 -3.37
N LYS A 59 -29.77 67.33 -3.37
CA LYS A 59 -29.22 66.06 -2.85
C LYS A 59 -29.15 64.96 -3.91
N VAL A 60 -29.13 65.31 -5.19
CA VAL A 60 -29.09 64.31 -6.29
C VAL A 60 -27.90 63.35 -6.15
N GLY A 61 -26.76 63.82 -5.66
CA GLY A 61 -25.60 62.96 -5.35
C GLY A 61 -25.88 61.91 -4.26
N ASN A 62 -26.73 62.22 -3.27
CA ASN A 62 -27.12 61.27 -2.23
C ASN A 62 -28.00 60.15 -2.80
N LEU A 63 -28.87 60.45 -3.77
CA LEU A 63 -29.68 59.44 -4.46
C LEU A 63 -28.78 58.43 -5.19
N GLU A 64 -27.73 58.89 -5.88
CA GLU A 64 -26.77 58.00 -6.54
C GLU A 64 -26.04 57.10 -5.54
N VAL A 65 -25.61 57.67 -4.42
CA VAL A 65 -24.90 56.95 -3.35
C VAL A 65 -25.80 55.92 -2.66
N VAL A 66 -27.06 56.26 -2.38
CA VAL A 66 -28.05 55.34 -1.79
C VAL A 66 -28.42 54.21 -2.76
N LEU A 67 -28.59 54.50 -4.04
CA LEU A 67 -28.83 53.48 -5.07
C LEU A 67 -27.66 52.50 -5.17
N LYS A 68 -26.41 53.01 -5.19
CA LYS A 68 -25.22 52.17 -5.17
C LYS A 68 -25.10 51.38 -3.87
N TYR A 69 -25.43 51.96 -2.72
CA TYR A 69 -25.46 51.23 -1.46
C TYR A 69 -26.42 50.04 -1.50
N ARG A 70 -27.60 50.19 -2.12
CA ARG A 70 -28.55 49.09 -2.33
C ARG A 70 -27.99 48.00 -3.24
N GLU A 71 -27.28 48.37 -4.30
CA GLU A 71 -26.54 47.41 -5.16
C GLU A 71 -25.49 46.63 -4.36
N PHE A 72 -24.80 47.29 -3.42
CA PHE A 72 -23.79 46.68 -2.58
C PHE A 72 -24.32 46.03 -1.30
N TYR A 73 -25.57 46.28 -0.91
CA TYR A 73 -26.13 45.87 0.37
C TYR A 73 -25.99 44.37 0.64
N PRO A 74 -26.29 43.46 -0.31
CA PRO A 74 -26.09 42.02 -0.10
C PRO A 74 -24.62 41.64 0.17
N ILE A 75 -23.68 42.38 -0.41
CA ILE A 75 -22.25 42.17 -0.21
C ILE A 75 -21.84 42.72 1.16
N ILE A 76 -22.29 43.94 1.51
CA ILE A 76 -22.01 44.59 2.79
C ILE A 76 -22.58 43.78 3.95
N GLU A 77 -23.80 43.26 3.81
CA GLU A 77 -24.44 42.41 4.80
C GLU A 77 -23.65 41.13 5.04
N SER A 78 -22.90 40.61 4.07
CA SER A 78 -22.06 39.42 4.25
C SER A 78 -20.83 39.65 5.13
N PHE A 79 -20.48 40.91 5.43
CA PHE A 79 -19.25 41.26 6.13
C PHE A 79 -19.33 41.02 7.64
N SER A 80 -18.15 40.90 8.28
CA SER A 80 -18.05 40.82 9.74
C SER A 80 -18.39 42.16 10.39
N LYS A 81 -18.91 42.12 11.63
CA LYS A 81 -19.22 43.31 12.42
C LYS A 81 -18.02 44.26 12.54
N ASP A 82 -16.84 43.72 12.83
CA ASP A 82 -15.62 44.52 13.02
C ASP A 82 -15.28 45.33 11.78
N PHE A 83 -15.48 44.73 10.59
CA PHE A 83 -15.25 45.42 9.34
C PHE A 83 -16.27 46.53 9.08
N LEU A 84 -17.54 46.28 9.38
CA LEU A 84 -18.58 47.30 9.22
C LEU A 84 -18.29 48.53 10.08
N ILE A 85 -17.75 48.34 11.29
CA ILE A 85 -17.28 49.43 12.16
C ILE A 85 -16.12 50.20 11.52
N GLU A 86 -15.19 49.50 10.85
CA GLU A 86 -14.05 50.13 10.16
C GLU A 86 -14.43 50.91 8.89
N VAL A 87 -15.60 50.64 8.30
CA VAL A 87 -16.12 51.43 7.17
C VAL A 87 -16.77 52.73 7.64
N LEU A 88 -17.29 52.76 8.88
CA LEU A 88 -17.93 53.96 9.43
C LEU A 88 -16.93 55.14 9.53
N PRO A 89 -17.38 56.39 9.34
CA PRO A 89 -16.62 57.58 9.68
C PRO A 89 -16.21 57.56 11.16
N LYS A 90 -15.01 58.05 11.49
CA LYS A 90 -14.49 58.08 12.88
C LYS A 90 -15.48 58.68 13.88
N LYS A 91 -16.23 59.70 13.47
CA LYS A 91 -17.26 60.36 14.30
C LYS A 91 -18.40 59.42 14.71
N LEU A 92 -18.81 58.52 13.82
CA LEU A 92 -19.88 57.56 14.06
C LEU A 92 -19.38 56.28 14.73
N ARG A 93 -18.10 55.92 14.56
CA ARG A 93 -17.47 54.79 15.28
C ARG A 93 -17.56 54.96 16.79
N ASN A 94 -17.40 56.19 17.29
CA ASN A 94 -17.47 56.47 18.72
C ASN A 94 -18.87 56.22 19.31
N ASN A 95 -19.90 56.23 18.47
CA ASN A 95 -21.28 55.94 18.86
C ASN A 95 -21.61 54.43 18.80
N VAL A 96 -20.73 53.62 18.19
CA VAL A 96 -20.88 52.18 18.04
C VAL A 96 -19.94 51.49 19.04
N THR A 97 -20.51 50.83 20.05
CA THR A 97 -19.70 50.14 21.06
C THR A 97 -19.32 48.73 20.60
N SER A 98 -18.31 48.12 21.21
CA SER A 98 -17.98 46.70 21.01
C SER A 98 -19.14 45.75 21.37
N LYS A 99 -20.19 46.23 22.05
CA LYS A 99 -21.40 45.49 22.40
C LYS A 99 -22.55 45.60 21.38
N SER A 100 -22.49 46.54 20.42
CA SER A 100 -23.54 46.71 19.40
C SER A 100 -23.70 45.46 18.54
N ASN A 101 -24.91 45.06 18.20
CA ASN A 101 -25.11 43.93 17.29
C ASN A 101 -24.81 44.33 15.83
N LYS A 102 -24.70 43.37 14.91
CA LYS A 102 -24.35 43.64 13.50
C LYS A 102 -25.40 44.53 12.80
N GLU A 103 -26.67 44.34 13.15
CA GLU A 103 -27.81 45.08 12.58
C GLU A 103 -27.75 46.57 12.93
N GLU A 104 -27.42 46.91 14.18
CA GLU A 104 -27.18 48.29 14.62
C GLU A 104 -26.08 48.96 13.80
N VAL A 105 -24.95 48.27 13.56
CA VAL A 105 -23.85 48.81 12.75
C VAL A 105 -24.29 49.06 11.30
N LEU A 106 -25.11 48.17 10.74
CA LEU A 106 -25.67 48.36 9.39
C LEU A 106 -26.61 49.57 9.32
N ILE A 107 -27.40 49.82 10.37
CA ILE A 107 -28.26 51.02 10.46
C ILE A 107 -27.39 52.29 10.48
N TYR A 108 -26.35 52.33 11.31
CA TYR A 108 -25.42 53.48 11.34
C TYR A 108 -24.69 53.68 10.00
N LEU A 109 -24.35 52.59 9.31
CA LEU A 109 -23.71 52.66 7.99
C LEU A 109 -24.68 53.21 6.95
N LYS A 110 -25.93 52.75 6.96
CA LYS A 110 -27.00 53.25 6.10
C LYS A 110 -27.24 54.74 6.32
N GLN A 111 -27.32 55.19 7.58
CA GLN A 111 -27.44 56.61 7.94
C GLN A 111 -26.25 57.43 7.43
N ALA A 112 -25.02 56.96 7.66
CA ALA A 112 -23.80 57.65 7.19
C ALA A 112 -23.77 57.86 5.67
N ILE A 113 -24.34 56.92 4.91
CA ILE A 113 -24.45 56.95 3.46
C ILE A 113 -25.54 57.93 3.01
N ILE A 114 -26.72 57.89 3.64
CA ILE A 114 -27.84 58.80 3.36
C ILE A 114 -27.46 60.26 3.66
N GLU A 115 -26.75 60.49 4.76
CA GLU A 115 -26.27 61.80 5.19
C GLU A 115 -25.08 62.31 4.35
N GLY A 116 -24.53 61.48 3.46
CA GLY A 116 -23.44 61.85 2.56
C GLY A 116 -22.06 61.87 3.22
N PHE A 117 -21.91 61.31 4.43
CA PHE A 117 -20.61 61.15 5.10
C PHE A 117 -19.72 60.11 4.41
N ILE A 118 -20.31 59.20 3.64
CA ILE A 118 -19.63 58.19 2.84
C ILE A 118 -20.02 58.38 1.39
N ASN A 119 -19.05 58.68 0.52
CA ASN A 119 -19.31 58.72 -0.92
C ASN A 119 -19.21 57.32 -1.54
N SER A 120 -19.75 57.15 -2.75
CA SER A 120 -19.82 55.84 -3.40
C SER A 120 -18.45 55.26 -3.76
N GLU A 121 -17.50 56.12 -4.14
CA GLU A 121 -16.16 55.68 -4.55
C GLU A 121 -15.37 55.11 -3.37
N TYR A 122 -15.49 55.74 -2.20
CA TYR A 122 -14.94 55.26 -0.95
C TYR A 122 -15.53 53.90 -0.58
N LEU A 123 -16.85 53.76 -0.68
CA LEU A 123 -17.56 52.51 -0.36
C LEU A 123 -17.13 51.38 -1.31
N GLU A 124 -17.11 51.63 -2.62
CA GLU A 124 -16.66 50.69 -3.64
C GLU A 124 -15.22 50.22 -3.39
N ARG A 125 -14.32 51.14 -3.09
CA ARG A 125 -12.91 50.83 -2.79
C ARG A 125 -12.80 49.95 -1.54
N LYS A 126 -13.54 50.27 -0.47
CA LYS A 126 -13.52 49.50 0.78
C LYS A 126 -14.08 48.09 0.61
N ILE A 127 -15.17 47.93 -0.16
CA ILE A 127 -15.75 46.63 -0.51
C ILE A 127 -14.74 45.78 -1.27
N LYS A 128 -14.06 46.35 -2.28
CA LYS A 128 -13.03 45.63 -3.06
C LYS A 128 -11.86 45.17 -2.19
N ILE A 129 -11.32 46.05 -1.36
CA ILE A 129 -10.22 45.73 -0.42
C ILE A 129 -10.61 44.55 0.46
N TYR A 130 -11.82 44.57 1.04
CA TYR A 130 -12.27 43.50 1.92
C TYR A 130 -12.51 42.18 1.20
N SER A 131 -13.13 42.21 0.02
CA SER A 131 -13.35 41.02 -0.80
C SER A 131 -12.02 40.30 -1.08
N VAL A 132 -11.00 41.07 -1.46
CA VAL A 132 -9.66 40.54 -1.70
C VAL A 132 -8.99 40.07 -0.41
N ALA A 133 -9.04 40.85 0.67
CA ALA A 133 -8.48 40.47 1.96
C ALA A 133 -9.11 39.18 2.53
N SER A 134 -10.42 39.00 2.35
CA SER A 134 -11.13 37.76 2.72
C SER A 134 -10.66 36.57 1.89
N LYS A 135 -10.42 36.76 0.58
CA LYS A 135 -9.83 35.72 -0.27
C LYS A 135 -8.41 35.36 0.17
N VAL A 136 -7.58 36.34 0.55
CA VAL A 136 -6.23 36.12 1.11
C VAL A 136 -6.30 35.36 2.44
N LYS A 137 -7.20 35.74 3.36
CA LYS A 137 -7.40 35.04 4.65
C LYS A 137 -7.79 33.57 4.48
N LYS A 138 -8.47 33.22 3.38
CA LYS A 138 -8.88 31.84 3.04
C LYS A 138 -7.73 31.00 2.45
N VAL A 139 -6.59 31.58 2.12
CA VAL A 139 -5.43 30.84 1.64
C VAL A 139 -4.82 30.04 2.80
N THR A 140 -4.97 28.72 2.75
CA THR A 140 -4.59 27.84 3.86
C THR A 140 -3.16 27.33 3.75
N LYS A 141 -2.65 27.12 2.54
CA LYS A 141 -1.35 26.50 2.29
C LYS A 141 -0.20 27.51 2.36
N LYS A 142 0.92 27.09 2.96
CA LYS A 142 2.12 27.92 3.12
C LYS A 142 2.74 28.28 1.75
N ASP A 143 2.79 27.35 0.82
CA ASP A 143 3.36 27.57 -0.52
C ASP A 143 2.56 28.58 -1.35
N GLU A 144 1.24 28.60 -1.15
CA GLU A 144 0.35 29.55 -1.80
C GLU A 144 0.58 30.96 -1.26
N LEU A 145 0.73 31.10 0.06
CA LEU A 145 1.09 32.37 0.67
C LEU A 145 2.47 32.84 0.26
N ALA A 146 3.45 31.92 0.18
CA ALA A 146 4.80 32.23 -0.28
C ALA A 146 4.84 32.71 -1.74
N TYR A 147 4.00 32.11 -2.59
CA TYR A 147 3.80 32.58 -3.96
C TYR A 147 3.22 33.99 -3.97
N LEU A 148 2.15 34.23 -3.20
CA LEU A 148 1.49 35.53 -3.16
C LEU A 148 2.43 36.64 -2.66
N THR A 149 3.24 36.37 -1.64
CA THR A 149 4.25 37.30 -1.14
C THR A 149 5.37 37.53 -2.13
N LYS A 150 5.87 36.51 -2.85
CA LYS A 150 6.93 36.69 -3.86
C LYS A 150 6.56 37.67 -4.98
N TYR A 151 5.28 37.76 -5.33
CA TYR A 151 4.80 38.67 -6.40
C TYR A 151 4.41 40.06 -5.89
N LEU A 152 4.22 40.21 -4.58
CA LEU A 152 3.91 41.47 -3.91
C LEU A 152 5.12 42.08 -3.20
N TRP A 153 6.17 41.30 -2.99
CA TRP A 153 7.31 41.64 -2.15
C TRP A 153 8.61 41.10 -2.75
N ASP A 154 9.60 41.96 -2.90
CA ASP A 154 10.88 41.61 -3.53
C ASP A 154 11.83 40.83 -2.60
N ASP A 155 11.68 40.94 -1.26
CA ASP A 155 12.51 40.25 -0.28
C ASP A 155 11.65 39.64 0.84
N MET A 156 11.60 38.30 0.91
CA MET A 156 10.99 37.58 2.04
C MET A 156 12.06 37.01 2.95
N GLU A 157 11.95 37.28 4.25
CA GLU A 157 12.64 36.49 5.28
C GLU A 157 12.07 35.06 5.28
N GLU A 158 12.94 34.04 5.27
CA GLU A 158 12.56 32.64 5.05
C GLU A 158 11.64 32.02 6.12
N ASN A 159 11.31 32.75 7.20
CA ASN A 159 10.60 32.20 8.37
C ASN A 159 9.49 33.10 8.94
N ILE A 160 8.73 33.79 8.08
CA ILE A 160 7.59 34.60 8.54
C ILE A 160 6.37 33.70 8.78
N ASP A 161 5.71 33.91 9.93
CA ASP A 161 4.46 33.26 10.32
C ASP A 161 3.30 33.62 9.39
N LYS A 162 2.41 32.65 9.14
CA LYS A 162 1.26 32.76 8.23
C LYS A 162 0.33 33.90 8.63
N GLU A 163 0.03 34.04 9.92
CA GLU A 163 -0.85 35.11 10.39
C GLU A 163 -0.23 36.49 10.16
N LYS A 164 1.09 36.62 10.36
CA LYS A 164 1.82 37.86 10.07
C LYS A 164 1.82 38.21 8.59
N ILE A 165 1.95 37.23 7.70
CA ILE A 165 1.86 37.42 6.25
C ILE A 165 0.47 37.95 5.88
N ILE A 166 -0.59 37.29 6.35
CA ILE A 166 -1.99 37.68 6.07
C ILE A 166 -2.30 39.07 6.62
N GLN A 167 -1.88 39.36 7.86
CA GLN A 167 -2.05 40.67 8.47
C GLN A 167 -1.35 41.75 7.65
N ARG A 168 -0.09 41.54 7.27
CA ARG A 168 0.67 42.50 6.48
C ARG A 168 0.03 42.78 5.12
N ILE A 169 -0.35 41.75 4.37
CA ILE A 169 -1.03 41.94 3.06
C ILE A 169 -2.33 42.72 3.23
N THR A 170 -3.11 42.41 4.29
CA THR A 170 -4.36 43.12 4.58
C THR A 170 -4.10 44.61 4.89
N THR A 171 -3.09 44.88 5.71
CA THR A 171 -2.67 46.25 6.06
C THR A 171 -2.18 47.03 4.85
N GLU A 172 -1.38 46.43 3.97
CA GLU A 172 -0.85 47.08 2.77
C GLU A 172 -1.94 47.30 1.69
N LEU A 173 -2.95 46.43 1.61
CA LEU A 173 -4.16 46.65 0.81
C LEU A 173 -4.95 47.87 1.31
N GLU A 174 -5.02 48.07 2.63
CA GLU A 174 -5.70 49.20 3.25
C GLU A 174 -4.98 50.52 3.07
N TYR A 175 -3.64 50.53 3.18
CA TYR A 175 -2.82 51.70 2.89
C TYR A 175 -2.73 52.02 1.40
N GLY A 176 -3.15 51.10 0.53
CA GLY A 176 -3.17 51.28 -0.92
C GLY A 176 -1.84 51.00 -1.61
N ASN A 177 -0.86 50.47 -0.90
CA ASN A 177 0.43 50.04 -1.46
C ASN A 177 0.26 48.83 -2.38
N TYR A 178 -0.77 48.01 -2.13
CA TYR A 178 -1.20 46.95 -3.04
C TYR A 178 -2.58 47.25 -3.62
N PRO A 179 -2.70 47.48 -4.94
CA PRO A 179 -4.00 47.60 -5.59
C PRO A 179 -4.80 46.29 -5.48
N PRO A 180 -6.10 46.32 -5.09
CA PRO A 180 -6.93 45.12 -4.97
C PRO A 180 -6.93 44.25 -6.24
N ASP A 181 -7.03 44.89 -7.41
CA ASP A 181 -7.07 44.21 -8.71
C ASP A 181 -5.77 43.42 -8.99
N ARG A 182 -4.62 43.93 -8.53
CA ARG A 182 -3.32 43.25 -8.68
C ARG A 182 -3.27 41.98 -7.82
N VAL A 183 -3.69 42.08 -6.57
CA VAL A 183 -3.70 40.94 -5.63
C VAL A 183 -4.73 39.89 -6.08
N GLU A 184 -5.90 40.32 -6.56
CA GLU A 184 -6.91 39.44 -7.13
C GLU A 184 -6.40 38.70 -8.38
N GLY A 185 -5.70 39.39 -9.29
CA GLY A 185 -5.09 38.78 -10.46
C GLY A 185 -4.09 37.67 -10.12
N ILE A 186 -3.27 37.87 -9.08
CA ILE A 186 -2.33 36.84 -8.58
C ILE A 186 -3.08 35.63 -8.01
N LEU A 187 -4.11 35.87 -7.19
CA LEU A 187 -4.94 34.80 -6.63
C LEU A 187 -5.63 33.95 -7.72
N ASP A 188 -6.07 34.59 -8.81
CA ASP A 188 -6.70 33.88 -9.92
C ASP A 188 -5.69 33.08 -10.75
N GLN A 189 -4.45 33.58 -10.93
CA GLN A 189 -3.37 32.82 -11.57
C GLN A 189 -3.02 31.56 -10.77
N MET A 190 -2.99 31.65 -9.43
CA MET A 190 -2.77 30.49 -8.56
C MET A 190 -3.85 29.42 -8.75
N LYS A 191 -5.13 29.83 -8.82
CA LYS A 191 -6.25 28.90 -9.05
C LYS A 191 -6.20 28.26 -10.44
N LYS A 192 -5.77 28.99 -11.47
CA LYS A 192 -5.61 28.45 -12.84
C LYS A 192 -4.47 27.42 -12.91
N GLY A 193 -3.34 27.67 -12.23
CA GLY A 193 -2.24 26.71 -12.12
C GLY A 193 -2.66 25.39 -11.46
N GLN A 194 -3.48 25.45 -10.41
CA GLN A 194 -3.99 24.26 -9.72
C GLN A 194 -5.00 23.44 -10.54
N ARG A 195 -5.76 24.06 -11.44
CA ARG A 195 -6.68 23.33 -12.32
C ARG A 195 -5.93 22.53 -13.38
N LYS A 196 -4.82 23.08 -13.90
CA LYS A 196 -3.98 22.43 -14.92
C LYS A 196 -3.24 21.21 -14.36
N SER A 197 -2.69 21.30 -13.14
CA SER A 197 -2.03 20.16 -12.49
C SER A 197 -3.01 19.04 -12.08
N LYS A 198 -4.25 19.39 -11.71
CA LYS A 198 -5.30 18.38 -11.44
C LYS A 198 -5.73 17.62 -12.69
N SER A 199 -5.89 18.28 -13.84
CA SER A 199 -6.25 17.59 -15.08
C SER A 199 -5.14 16.68 -15.61
N GLU A 200 -3.88 17.10 -15.48
CA GLU A 200 -2.72 16.27 -15.87
C GLU A 200 -2.59 15.04 -14.97
N ASN A 201 -2.78 15.17 -13.65
CA ASN A 201 -2.79 14.04 -12.73
C ASN A 201 -3.96 13.08 -12.96
N ILE A 202 -5.16 13.57 -13.31
CA ILE A 202 -6.32 12.71 -13.60
C ILE A 202 -6.08 11.90 -14.88
N ASN A 203 -5.49 12.51 -15.91
CA ASN A 203 -5.16 11.80 -17.14
C ASN A 203 -4.05 10.75 -16.92
N GLY A 204 -3.02 11.08 -16.13
CA GLY A 204 -1.98 10.13 -15.73
C GLY A 204 -2.55 8.93 -14.96
N LEU A 205 -3.42 9.18 -13.98
CA LEU A 205 -4.11 8.12 -13.23
C LEU A 205 -5.03 7.27 -14.12
N ALA A 206 -5.74 7.88 -15.07
CA ALA A 206 -6.59 7.14 -16.01
C ALA A 206 -5.77 6.23 -16.94
N GLU A 207 -4.58 6.67 -17.36
CA GLU A 207 -3.66 5.87 -18.16
C GLU A 207 -3.05 4.73 -17.35
N GLU A 208 -2.65 4.99 -16.10
CA GLU A 208 -2.23 3.94 -15.16
C GLU A 208 -3.32 2.88 -14.94
N ILE A 209 -4.59 3.28 -14.74
CA ILE A 209 -5.72 2.36 -14.60
C ILE A 209 -5.86 1.47 -15.85
N ARG A 210 -5.78 2.04 -17.06
CA ARG A 210 -5.84 1.26 -18.31
C ARG A 210 -4.68 0.27 -18.42
N THR A 211 -3.47 0.67 -18.03
CA THR A 211 -2.33 -0.25 -18.03
C THR A 211 -2.55 -1.38 -17.02
N LEU A 212 -3.07 -1.09 -15.83
CA LEU A 212 -3.40 -2.09 -14.82
C LEU A 212 -4.49 -3.05 -15.29
N GLU A 213 -5.55 -2.56 -15.93
CA GLU A 213 -6.61 -3.40 -16.52
C GLU A 213 -6.04 -4.34 -17.58
N SER A 214 -5.18 -3.84 -18.46
CA SER A 214 -4.53 -4.68 -19.49
C SER A 214 -3.64 -5.77 -18.87
N ARG A 215 -2.92 -5.44 -17.77
CA ARG A 215 -2.10 -6.41 -17.02
C ARG A 215 -2.97 -7.42 -16.28
N PHE A 216 -4.12 -7.00 -15.76
CA PHE A 216 -5.05 -7.90 -15.10
C PHE A 216 -5.63 -8.91 -16.09
N LEU A 217 -6.04 -8.47 -17.28
CA LEU A 217 -6.51 -9.34 -18.36
C LEU A 217 -5.42 -10.32 -18.85
N SER A 218 -4.15 -9.91 -18.87
CA SER A 218 -3.07 -10.82 -19.26
C SER A 218 -2.77 -11.86 -18.19
N ILE A 219 -2.82 -11.49 -16.91
CA ILE A 219 -2.71 -12.42 -15.78
C ILE A 219 -3.89 -13.40 -15.79
N GLU A 220 -5.11 -12.95 -16.04
CA GLU A 220 -6.29 -13.83 -16.11
C GLU A 220 -6.14 -14.88 -17.22
N LYS A 221 -5.62 -14.47 -18.39
CA LYS A 221 -5.31 -15.41 -19.50
C LYS A 221 -4.23 -16.42 -19.10
N LEU A 222 -3.18 -15.99 -18.38
CA LEU A 222 -2.13 -16.88 -17.91
C LEU A 222 -2.65 -17.88 -16.88
N LEU A 223 -3.52 -17.45 -15.96
CA LEU A 223 -4.17 -18.31 -14.97
C LEU A 223 -5.03 -19.38 -15.66
N LYS A 224 -5.89 -19.00 -16.61
CA LYS A 224 -6.69 -19.98 -17.38
C LYS A 224 -5.81 -20.99 -18.11
N LYS A 225 -4.68 -20.55 -18.67
CA LYS A 225 -3.71 -21.45 -19.32
C LYS A 225 -3.06 -22.41 -18.30
N GLN A 226 -2.69 -21.92 -17.11
CA GLN A 226 -2.15 -22.76 -16.05
C GLN A 226 -3.17 -23.77 -15.53
N GLU A 227 -4.43 -23.38 -15.36
CA GLU A 227 -5.51 -24.30 -14.98
C GLU A 227 -5.68 -25.43 -15.99
N GLN A 228 -5.66 -25.12 -17.29
CA GLN A 228 -5.68 -26.13 -18.35
C GLN A 228 -4.48 -27.08 -18.26
N GLN A 229 -3.28 -26.55 -18.06
CA GLN A 229 -2.07 -27.36 -17.89
C GLN A 229 -2.15 -28.27 -16.66
N ILE A 230 -2.72 -27.80 -15.55
CA ILE A 230 -2.94 -28.61 -14.34
C ILE A 230 -3.92 -29.75 -14.63
N VAL A 231 -5.02 -29.48 -15.34
CA VAL A 231 -6.00 -30.50 -15.72
C VAL A 231 -5.35 -31.56 -16.63
N GLU A 232 -4.58 -31.15 -17.63
CA GLU A 232 -3.85 -32.06 -18.53
C GLU A 232 -2.82 -32.89 -17.76
N THR A 233 -2.04 -32.27 -16.87
CA THR A 233 -1.05 -32.95 -16.04
C THR A 233 -1.69 -33.98 -15.12
N ASN A 234 -2.82 -33.63 -14.49
CA ASN A 234 -3.57 -34.57 -13.64
C ASN A 234 -4.13 -35.75 -14.43
N LYS A 235 -4.59 -35.51 -15.67
CA LYS A 235 -5.03 -36.58 -16.57
C LYS A 235 -3.86 -37.53 -16.86
N LEU A 236 -2.70 -36.99 -17.22
CA LEU A 236 -1.49 -37.74 -17.55
C LEU A 236 -0.95 -38.53 -16.33
N ILE A 237 -1.02 -37.94 -15.12
CA ILE A 237 -0.71 -38.65 -13.87
C ILE A 237 -1.67 -39.82 -13.66
N SER A 238 -2.97 -39.66 -13.93
CA SER A 238 -3.95 -40.74 -13.80
C SER A 238 -3.68 -41.87 -14.80
N GLU A 239 -3.33 -41.53 -16.04
CA GLU A 239 -2.98 -42.48 -17.10
C GLU A 239 -1.70 -43.24 -16.73
N MET A 240 -0.67 -42.53 -16.24
CA MET A 240 0.55 -43.15 -15.74
C MET A 240 0.28 -44.08 -14.56
N ARG A 241 -0.54 -43.66 -13.58
CA ARG A 241 -0.91 -44.52 -12.44
C ARG A 241 -1.61 -45.79 -12.91
N ASN A 242 -2.56 -45.67 -13.83
CA ASN A 242 -3.27 -46.83 -14.39
C ASN A 242 -2.32 -47.75 -15.16
N PHE A 243 -1.42 -47.17 -15.97
CA PHE A 243 -0.37 -47.91 -16.67
C PHE A 243 0.55 -48.65 -15.69
N PHE A 244 1.02 -47.99 -14.63
CA PHE A 244 1.85 -48.61 -13.60
C PHE A 244 1.12 -49.71 -12.83
N VAL A 245 -0.16 -49.53 -12.49
CA VAL A 245 -0.95 -50.58 -11.82
C VAL A 245 -1.15 -51.78 -12.73
N LEU A 246 -1.51 -51.57 -13.99
CA LEU A 246 -1.67 -52.64 -14.98
C LEU A 246 -0.35 -53.39 -15.20
N ASN A 247 0.74 -52.66 -15.44
CA ASN A 247 2.05 -53.25 -15.61
C ASN A 247 2.56 -53.93 -14.34
N ASN A 248 2.36 -53.37 -13.14
CA ASN A 248 2.77 -54.04 -11.91
C ASN A 248 1.97 -55.31 -11.68
N ASN A 249 0.66 -55.31 -11.94
CA ASN A 249 -0.15 -56.51 -11.79
C ASN A 249 0.25 -57.59 -12.80
N GLN A 250 0.51 -57.18 -14.05
CA GLN A 250 0.97 -58.10 -15.10
C GLN A 250 2.39 -58.62 -14.81
N MET A 251 3.31 -57.73 -14.44
CA MET A 251 4.69 -58.08 -14.09
C MET A 251 4.74 -58.92 -12.81
N LYS A 252 3.89 -58.65 -11.82
CA LYS A 252 3.73 -59.49 -10.62
C LYS A 252 3.21 -60.87 -10.99
N SER A 253 2.16 -60.96 -11.81
CA SER A 253 1.65 -62.23 -12.31
C SER A 253 2.71 -62.99 -13.11
N ASP A 254 3.45 -62.32 -13.99
CA ASP A 254 4.52 -62.92 -14.78
C ASP A 254 5.70 -63.35 -13.90
N LEU A 255 6.04 -62.59 -12.86
CA LEU A 255 7.05 -62.94 -11.88
C LEU A 255 6.58 -64.08 -10.97
N GLU A 256 5.33 -64.12 -10.52
CA GLU A 256 4.79 -65.24 -9.72
C GLU A 256 4.70 -66.52 -10.56
N ASN A 257 4.36 -66.39 -11.85
CA ASN A 257 4.33 -67.52 -12.79
C ASN A 257 5.74 -68.02 -13.18
N LYS A 258 6.74 -67.13 -13.22
CA LYS A 258 8.12 -67.49 -13.61
C LYS A 258 9.02 -67.81 -12.42
N PHE A 259 8.87 -67.10 -11.31
CA PHE A 259 9.54 -67.28 -10.03
C PHE A 259 8.56 -67.82 -9.01
N ASN A 260 8.65 -69.12 -8.77
CA ASN A 260 7.96 -69.72 -7.65
C ASN A 260 8.70 -69.33 -6.36
N LEU A 261 8.31 -68.23 -5.70
CA LEU A 261 8.98 -67.69 -4.51
C LEU A 261 9.19 -68.72 -3.39
N ASN A 262 8.29 -69.71 -3.29
CA ASN A 262 8.42 -70.84 -2.36
C ASN A 262 9.62 -71.75 -2.68
N ASN A 263 10.03 -71.84 -3.95
CA ASN A 263 11.24 -72.57 -4.36
C ASN A 263 12.50 -71.76 -4.05
N THR A 264 12.46 -70.44 -4.17
CA THR A 264 13.60 -69.57 -3.85
C THR A 264 13.94 -69.58 -2.36
N GLU A 265 12.93 -69.56 -1.48
CA GLU A 265 13.14 -69.67 -0.03
C GLU A 265 13.71 -71.04 0.36
N LYS A 266 13.17 -72.12 -0.22
CA LYS A 266 13.71 -73.48 -0.06
C LYS A 266 15.16 -73.58 -0.53
N LEU A 267 15.47 -72.98 -1.68
CA LEU A 267 16.82 -72.95 -2.23
C LEU A 267 17.79 -72.21 -1.31
N ILE A 268 17.42 -71.02 -0.80
CA ILE A 268 18.26 -70.27 0.14
C ILE A 268 18.50 -71.07 1.42
N PHE A 269 17.46 -71.71 1.95
CA PHE A 269 17.56 -72.53 3.15
C PHE A 269 18.48 -73.75 2.93
N ALA A 270 18.31 -74.47 1.82
CA ALA A 270 19.12 -75.63 1.46
C ALA A 270 20.59 -75.22 1.21
N LEU A 271 20.84 -74.14 0.47
CA LEU A 271 22.19 -73.58 0.28
C LEU A 271 22.84 -73.17 1.61
N ARG A 272 22.08 -72.59 2.53
CA ARG A 272 22.59 -72.20 3.86
C ARG A 272 22.91 -73.42 4.73
N LYS A 273 22.09 -74.46 4.67
CA LYS A 273 22.33 -75.73 5.35
C LYS A 273 23.61 -76.40 4.84
N GLU A 274 23.76 -76.47 3.51
CA GLU A 274 24.96 -77.05 2.90
C GLU A 274 26.22 -76.20 3.16
N SER A 275 26.12 -74.86 3.12
CA SER A 275 27.27 -73.99 3.40
C SER A 275 27.74 -74.06 4.85
N LEU A 276 26.84 -74.32 5.81
CA LEU A 276 27.19 -74.57 7.21
C LEU A 276 27.88 -75.92 7.42
N ASN A 277 27.61 -76.90 6.54
CA ASN A 277 28.22 -78.23 6.59
C ASN A 277 29.60 -78.28 5.92
N LEU A 278 29.97 -77.25 5.15
CA LEU A 278 31.23 -77.17 4.44
C LEU A 278 32.27 -76.32 5.18
N LYS A 279 33.52 -76.80 5.24
CA LYS A 279 34.64 -76.06 5.85
C LYS A 279 35.11 -74.87 5.01
N SER A 280 34.95 -74.92 3.68
CA SER A 280 35.21 -73.81 2.76
C SER A 280 34.41 -73.98 1.46
N LEU A 281 33.93 -72.87 0.91
CA LEU A 281 33.25 -72.82 -0.39
C LEU A 281 34.32 -72.66 -1.48
N ASN A 282 34.67 -73.75 -2.16
CA ASN A 282 35.57 -73.76 -3.31
C ASN A 282 34.89 -74.41 -4.53
N GLN A 283 35.51 -74.30 -5.72
CA GLN A 283 34.93 -74.81 -6.97
C GLN A 283 34.64 -76.32 -6.93
N GLU A 284 35.47 -77.10 -6.23
CA GLU A 284 35.30 -78.55 -6.06
C GLU A 284 34.08 -78.89 -5.19
N SER A 285 33.82 -78.09 -4.15
CA SER A 285 32.64 -78.22 -3.28
C SER A 285 31.33 -77.77 -3.95
N PHE A 286 31.39 -76.99 -5.04
CA PHE A 286 30.18 -76.53 -5.72
C PHE A 286 29.45 -77.67 -6.41
N GLY A 287 30.17 -78.61 -7.02
CA GLY A 287 29.56 -79.79 -7.66
C GLY A 287 28.79 -80.66 -6.67
N SER A 288 29.37 -80.90 -5.49
CA SER A 288 28.70 -81.68 -4.43
C SER A 288 27.50 -80.95 -3.82
N ILE A 289 27.54 -79.61 -3.70
CA ILE A 289 26.37 -78.82 -3.29
C ILE A 289 25.24 -78.99 -4.30
N VAL A 290 25.53 -78.90 -5.60
CA VAL A 290 24.51 -79.07 -6.66
C VAL A 290 23.92 -80.48 -6.65
N GLU A 291 24.74 -81.51 -6.48
CA GLU A 291 24.26 -82.90 -6.34
C GLU A 291 23.35 -83.07 -5.12
N ASN A 292 23.71 -82.50 -3.96
CA ASN A 292 22.90 -82.57 -2.75
C ASN A 292 21.57 -81.80 -2.91
N LEU A 293 21.58 -80.65 -3.57
CA LEU A 293 20.37 -79.87 -3.85
C LEU A 293 19.44 -80.61 -4.82
N ASN A 294 19.98 -81.29 -5.83
CA ASN A 294 19.19 -82.14 -6.73
C ASN A 294 18.53 -83.32 -5.97
N GLN A 295 19.20 -83.89 -4.96
CA GLN A 295 18.59 -84.90 -4.07
C GLN A 295 17.42 -84.36 -3.23
N GLU A 296 17.43 -83.06 -2.92
CA GLU A 296 16.31 -82.35 -2.27
C GLU A 296 15.23 -81.88 -3.27
N ASN A 297 15.23 -82.39 -4.51
CA ASN A 297 14.36 -82.02 -5.63
C ASN A 297 14.48 -80.55 -6.09
N ILE A 298 15.64 -79.92 -5.89
CA ILE A 298 15.94 -78.60 -6.45
C ILE A 298 16.74 -78.79 -7.74
N LEU A 299 16.07 -78.64 -8.88
CA LEU A 299 16.67 -78.87 -10.19
C LEU A 299 17.69 -77.79 -10.55
N ASP A 300 18.68 -78.12 -11.38
CA ASP A 300 19.69 -77.18 -11.89
C ASP A 300 19.08 -75.92 -12.53
N ILE A 301 17.95 -76.05 -13.21
CA ILE A 301 17.26 -74.91 -13.83
C ILE A 301 16.61 -73.98 -12.80
N ASP A 302 16.13 -74.52 -11.69
CA ASP A 302 15.62 -73.73 -10.56
C ASP A 302 16.78 -73.06 -9.82
N LEU A 303 17.90 -73.76 -9.63
CA LEU A 303 19.14 -73.21 -9.07
C LEU A 303 19.63 -72.01 -9.90
N LEU A 304 19.67 -72.14 -11.22
CA LEU A 304 20.08 -71.07 -12.13
C LEU A 304 19.10 -69.90 -12.08
N ARG A 305 17.80 -70.15 -12.25
CA ARG A 305 16.76 -69.10 -12.28
C ARG A 305 16.72 -68.33 -10.96
N ASP A 306 16.59 -69.04 -9.84
CA ASP A 306 16.38 -68.43 -8.53
C ASP A 306 17.71 -67.87 -7.97
N GLY A 307 18.83 -68.54 -8.24
CA GLY A 307 20.17 -68.03 -7.93
C GLY A 307 20.48 -66.71 -8.65
N LEU A 308 20.17 -66.60 -9.94
CA LEU A 308 20.28 -65.34 -10.69
C LEU A 308 19.41 -64.25 -10.10
N ALA A 309 18.17 -64.56 -9.70
CA ALA A 309 17.29 -63.58 -9.06
C ALA A 309 17.87 -63.08 -7.74
N ILE A 310 18.43 -63.95 -6.90
CA ILE A 310 19.08 -63.54 -5.64
C ILE A 310 20.25 -62.61 -5.92
N VAL A 311 21.10 -62.93 -6.89
CA VAL A 311 22.25 -62.08 -7.29
C VAL A 311 21.77 -60.72 -7.82
N ILE A 312 20.73 -60.70 -8.65
CA ILE A 312 20.16 -59.46 -9.18
C ILE A 312 19.58 -58.60 -8.04
N VAL A 313 18.87 -59.20 -7.08
CA VAL A 313 18.32 -58.49 -5.92
C VAL A 313 19.45 -57.93 -5.05
N ASP A 314 20.50 -58.70 -4.77
CA ASP A 314 21.67 -58.21 -4.02
C ASP A 314 22.37 -57.05 -4.75
N TYR A 315 22.54 -57.18 -6.07
CA TYR A 315 23.11 -56.13 -6.91
C TYR A 315 22.26 -54.85 -6.90
N LEU A 316 20.93 -54.97 -7.08
CA LEU A 316 20.01 -53.84 -7.00
C LEU A 316 20.00 -53.22 -5.61
N MET A 317 20.06 -54.01 -4.54
CA MET A 317 20.17 -53.50 -3.18
C MET A 317 21.47 -52.72 -2.97
N LYS A 318 22.60 -53.20 -3.49
CA LYS A 318 23.87 -52.45 -3.46
C LYS A 318 23.76 -51.14 -4.22
N LEU A 319 23.24 -51.16 -5.45
CA LEU A 319 22.99 -49.96 -6.23
C LEU A 319 22.07 -48.97 -5.49
N THR A 320 20.97 -49.43 -4.89
CA THR A 320 20.07 -48.53 -4.14
C THR A 320 20.72 -47.90 -2.90
N LYS A 321 21.70 -48.56 -2.28
CA LYS A 321 22.54 -48.00 -1.19
C LYS A 321 23.56 -46.99 -1.70
N GLU A 322 24.06 -47.18 -2.92
CA GLU A 322 24.98 -46.26 -3.60
C GLU A 322 24.26 -45.06 -4.22
N MET A 323 22.95 -45.17 -4.48
CA MET A 323 22.14 -44.06 -4.98
C MET A 323 22.03 -42.98 -3.91
N ASP A 324 22.44 -41.77 -4.30
CA ASP A 324 22.54 -40.62 -3.39
C ASP A 324 21.15 -39.99 -3.14
N TRP A 325 20.30 -40.71 -2.40
CA TRP A 325 18.98 -40.23 -2.02
C TRP A 325 19.13 -38.94 -1.21
N LYS A 326 18.38 -37.91 -1.59
CA LYS A 326 18.36 -36.62 -0.88
C LYS A 326 17.63 -36.79 0.46
N ILE A 327 18.34 -37.26 1.47
CA ILE A 327 17.84 -37.39 2.83
C ILE A 327 17.62 -35.98 3.38
N SER A 328 16.39 -35.70 3.82
CA SER A 328 16.07 -34.44 4.50
C SER A 328 16.80 -34.37 5.84
N LEU A 329 17.30 -33.19 6.17
CA LEU A 329 17.97 -32.92 7.44
C LEU A 329 17.12 -33.29 8.67
N ASP A 330 15.80 -33.02 8.64
CA ASP A 330 14.91 -33.35 9.76
C ASP A 330 14.77 -34.86 9.98
N LEU A 331 14.64 -35.65 8.91
CA LEU A 331 14.59 -37.11 9.02
C LEU A 331 15.90 -37.68 9.58
N PHE A 332 17.04 -37.19 9.10
CA PHE A 332 18.34 -37.55 9.63
C PHE A 332 18.46 -37.21 11.11
N TYR A 333 18.08 -35.99 11.49
CA TYR A 333 18.13 -35.54 12.88
C TYR A 333 17.25 -36.37 13.81
N LYS A 334 16.05 -36.75 13.35
CA LYS A 334 15.14 -37.61 14.09
C LYS A 334 15.76 -38.98 14.39
N VAL A 335 16.33 -39.64 13.37
CA VAL A 335 16.98 -40.93 13.58
C VAL A 335 18.21 -40.78 14.47
N LEU A 336 19.00 -39.73 14.24
CA LEU A 336 20.16 -39.41 15.07
C LEU A 336 19.78 -39.24 16.55
N SER A 337 18.74 -38.48 16.87
CA SER A 337 18.33 -38.24 18.25
C SER A 337 17.79 -39.48 18.95
N GLU A 338 17.06 -40.33 18.23
CA GLU A 338 16.60 -41.64 18.72
C GLU A 338 17.80 -42.55 19.07
N GLU A 339 18.76 -42.71 18.15
CA GLU A 339 19.94 -43.56 18.39
C GLU A 339 20.83 -43.05 19.53
N VAL A 340 21.00 -41.73 19.66
CA VAL A 340 21.75 -41.14 20.77
C VAL A 340 21.05 -41.40 22.12
N SER A 341 19.72 -41.30 22.15
CA SER A 341 18.92 -41.57 23.34
C SER A 341 19.03 -43.03 23.77
N GLU A 342 19.07 -43.96 22.81
CA GLU A 342 19.28 -45.39 23.08
C GLU A 342 20.68 -45.70 23.62
N ILE A 343 21.73 -45.02 23.13
CA ILE A 343 23.11 -45.30 23.55
C ILE A 343 23.40 -44.79 24.97
N LYS A 344 22.92 -43.60 25.33
CA LYS A 344 23.29 -42.93 26.59
C LYS A 344 22.22 -43.01 27.68
N GLY A 345 21.00 -43.45 27.35
CA GLY A 345 19.85 -43.31 28.23
C GLY A 345 19.49 -41.83 28.49
N SER A 346 18.48 -41.57 29.31
CA SER A 346 17.85 -40.25 29.47
C SER A 346 18.69 -39.16 30.16
N ILE A 347 19.95 -39.41 30.51
CA ILE A 347 20.70 -38.61 31.52
C ILE A 347 21.91 -37.87 30.92
N SER A 348 22.53 -38.34 29.83
CA SER A 348 23.71 -37.70 29.23
C SER A 348 23.47 -37.27 27.79
N THR A 349 23.64 -35.99 27.49
CA THR A 349 23.48 -35.41 26.15
C THR A 349 24.72 -35.52 25.25
N ILE A 350 25.86 -35.93 25.80
CA ILE A 350 27.14 -36.04 25.05
C ILE A 350 27.38 -37.51 24.68
N VAL A 351 27.71 -37.75 23.41
CA VAL A 351 27.92 -39.09 22.84
C VAL A 351 29.09 -39.11 21.86
N GLU A 352 29.74 -40.26 21.75
CA GLU A 352 30.85 -40.48 20.83
C GLU A 352 30.33 -40.67 19.41
N ILE A 353 30.83 -39.85 18.48
CA ILE A 353 30.44 -39.89 17.06
C ILE A 353 30.61 -41.29 16.44
N PRO A 354 31.71 -42.04 16.66
CA PRO A 354 31.90 -43.36 16.03
C PRO A 354 30.77 -44.35 16.37
N LYS A 355 30.35 -44.39 17.65
CA LYS A 355 29.30 -45.29 18.14
C LYS A 355 27.94 -44.98 17.53
N VAL A 356 27.64 -43.70 17.34
CA VAL A 356 26.37 -43.25 16.74
C VAL A 356 26.39 -43.43 15.23
N ARG A 357 27.54 -43.14 14.59
CA ARG A 357 27.75 -43.30 13.14
C ARG A 357 27.39 -44.71 12.70
N GLU A 358 27.91 -45.75 13.37
CA GLU A 358 27.62 -47.13 13.00
C GLU A 358 26.11 -47.44 13.05
N LYS A 359 25.43 -47.04 14.13
CA LYS A 359 24.00 -47.29 14.31
C LYS A 359 23.13 -46.54 13.30
N VAL A 360 23.39 -45.25 13.11
CA VAL A 360 22.63 -44.41 12.17
C VAL A 360 22.87 -44.85 10.73
N CYS A 361 24.12 -45.15 10.34
CA CYS A 361 24.43 -45.68 9.02
C CYS A 361 23.70 -47.01 8.75
N ARG A 362 23.69 -47.93 9.72
CA ARG A 362 22.97 -49.20 9.62
C ARG A 362 21.46 -48.99 9.48
N ARG A 363 20.88 -48.11 10.29
CA ARG A 363 19.42 -47.88 10.33
C ARG A 363 18.90 -47.12 9.12
N MET A 364 19.65 -46.14 8.64
CA MET A 364 19.27 -45.34 7.48
C MET A 364 19.78 -45.92 6.15
N GLY A 365 20.66 -46.93 6.19
CA GLY A 365 21.24 -47.53 5.00
C GLY A 365 22.17 -46.57 4.23
N ILE A 366 22.87 -45.67 4.93
CA ILE A 366 23.75 -44.65 4.34
C ILE A 366 25.23 -44.96 4.55
N ALA A 367 26.07 -44.45 3.65
CA ALA A 367 27.51 -44.49 3.78
C ALA A 367 28.03 -43.53 4.88
N THR A 368 29.23 -43.81 5.40
CA THR A 368 29.88 -43.04 6.46
C THR A 368 30.13 -41.59 6.08
N GLU A 369 30.50 -41.34 4.84
CA GLU A 369 30.77 -40.00 4.29
C GLU A 369 29.48 -39.17 4.24
N LYS A 370 28.35 -39.83 3.95
CA LYS A 370 27.04 -39.18 3.92
C LYS A 370 26.57 -38.82 5.31
N PHE A 371 26.78 -39.70 6.29
CA PHE A 371 26.53 -39.40 7.70
C PHE A 371 27.34 -38.18 8.15
N ASP A 372 28.64 -38.16 7.87
CA ASP A 372 29.54 -37.06 8.25
C ASP A 372 29.07 -35.73 7.62
N SER A 373 28.69 -35.75 6.33
CA SER A 373 28.12 -34.59 5.64
C SER A 373 26.82 -34.08 6.28
N LEU A 374 25.89 -34.97 6.65
CA LEU A 374 24.62 -34.60 7.26
C LEU A 374 24.80 -34.12 8.70
N LEU A 375 25.74 -34.70 9.45
CA LEU A 375 26.09 -34.29 10.80
C LEU A 375 26.70 -32.88 10.82
N LEU A 376 27.59 -32.57 9.87
CA LEU A 376 28.13 -31.21 9.70
C LEU A 376 27.03 -30.20 9.35
N LYS A 377 26.09 -30.56 8.49
CA LYS A 377 24.93 -29.70 8.22
C LYS A 377 24.07 -29.46 9.45
N CYS A 378 23.86 -30.47 10.30
CA CYS A 378 23.19 -30.28 11.60
C CYS A 378 23.97 -29.36 12.54
N PHE A 379 25.30 -29.36 12.46
CA PHE A 379 26.17 -28.47 13.23
C PHE A 379 26.04 -27.02 12.72
N ASP A 380 26.06 -26.80 11.41
CA ASP A 380 25.91 -25.47 10.80
C ASP A 380 24.58 -24.79 11.19
N VAL A 381 23.50 -25.58 11.30
CA VAL A 381 22.17 -25.08 11.75
C VAL A 381 21.97 -25.16 13.27
N GLN A 382 23.03 -25.43 14.04
CA GLN A 382 23.04 -25.46 15.50
C GLN A 382 22.09 -26.48 16.14
N TRP A 383 21.78 -27.58 15.46
CA TRP A 383 21.00 -28.68 16.06
C TRP A 383 21.84 -29.65 16.88
N VAL A 384 23.15 -29.67 16.59
CA VAL A 384 24.16 -30.41 17.35
C VAL A 384 25.35 -29.50 17.63
N ASN A 385 26.02 -29.72 18.76
CA ASN A 385 27.34 -29.18 19.05
C ASN A 385 28.39 -30.28 18.87
N LEU A 386 29.53 -29.95 18.26
CA LEU A 386 30.64 -30.89 18.07
C LEU A 386 31.80 -30.48 18.99
N GLU A 387 32.30 -31.43 19.77
CA GLU A 387 33.38 -31.21 20.74
C GLU A 387 34.66 -31.91 20.26
N VAL A 388 35.76 -31.16 20.28
CA VAL A 388 37.10 -31.65 19.94
C VAL A 388 37.55 -32.61 21.02
N GLY A 389 38.03 -33.78 20.63
CA GLY A 389 38.55 -34.77 21.54
C GLY A 389 39.42 -35.77 20.81
N THR A 390 40.36 -36.36 21.53
CA THR A 390 41.20 -37.45 21.04
C THR A 390 40.83 -38.71 21.81
N PRO A 391 40.63 -39.86 21.17
CA PRO A 391 40.46 -41.11 21.90
C PRO A 391 41.74 -41.40 22.70
N ILE A 392 41.59 -41.64 24.01
CA ILE A 392 42.73 -42.00 24.88
C ILE A 392 42.83 -43.53 24.89
N GLY A 393 43.91 -44.07 24.33
CA GLY A 393 44.24 -45.50 24.44
C GLY A 393 43.80 -46.42 23.29
N GLU A 394 43.18 -45.89 22.24
CA GLU A 394 42.73 -46.67 21.07
C GLU A 394 43.39 -46.12 19.79
N THR A 395 44.08 -46.99 19.05
CA THR A 395 44.94 -46.62 17.91
C THR A 395 44.20 -46.46 16.58
N ASP A 396 42.95 -46.93 16.46
CA ASP A 396 42.20 -47.02 15.18
C ASP A 396 40.74 -46.50 15.23
N ILE A 397 40.38 -45.55 16.11
CA ILE A 397 38.99 -45.05 16.14
C ILE A 397 38.74 -43.98 15.07
N ALA A 398 37.71 -44.18 14.24
CA ALA A 398 37.29 -43.21 13.23
C ALA A 398 36.64 -41.94 13.81
N TRP A 399 37.31 -40.79 13.77
CA TRP A 399 36.75 -39.46 14.13
C TRP A 399 36.03 -38.78 12.95
N LEU A 400 35.38 -37.64 13.20
CA LEU A 400 34.90 -36.74 12.15
C LEU A 400 36.01 -35.72 11.82
N ASP A 401 36.63 -35.84 10.65
CA ASP A 401 37.70 -34.94 10.19
C ASP A 401 37.15 -33.89 9.22
N THR A 402 37.37 -32.62 9.54
CA THR A 402 36.96 -31.48 8.69
C THR A 402 38.16 -30.85 7.96
N GLY A 403 39.35 -31.44 8.07
CA GLY A 403 40.62 -30.90 7.59
C GLY A 403 41.21 -29.79 8.48
N LYS A 404 40.37 -29.08 9.27
CA LYS A 404 40.80 -28.06 10.23
C LYS A 404 40.76 -28.56 11.68
N ASN A 405 39.71 -29.31 12.02
CA ASN A 405 39.48 -29.84 13.36
C ASN A 405 39.03 -31.31 13.27
N ARG A 406 39.35 -32.08 14.32
CA ARG A 406 38.88 -33.45 14.50
C ARG A 406 37.90 -33.50 15.67
N PHE A 407 36.66 -33.92 15.39
CA PHE A 407 35.61 -34.02 16.38
C PHE A 407 35.39 -35.48 16.76
N TYR A 408 35.27 -35.73 18.06
CA TYR A 408 35.07 -37.08 18.60
C TYR A 408 33.74 -37.19 19.36
N TYR A 409 33.32 -36.10 20.00
CA TYR A 409 32.08 -36.05 20.76
C TYR A 409 31.07 -35.13 20.08
N MET A 410 29.78 -35.45 20.24
CA MET A 410 28.68 -34.61 19.82
C MET A 410 27.64 -34.47 20.94
N LYS A 411 26.95 -33.33 20.95
CA LYS A 411 25.85 -33.03 21.88
C LYS A 411 24.62 -32.56 21.12
N LEU A 412 23.46 -33.14 21.42
CA LEU A 412 22.19 -32.67 20.84
C LEU A 412 21.78 -31.33 21.49
N LEU A 413 21.43 -30.34 20.67
CA LEU A 413 20.99 -29.02 21.12
C LEU A 413 19.48 -28.80 20.90
N ARG A 414 18.94 -29.36 19.84
CA ARG A 414 17.50 -29.33 19.53
C ARG A 414 16.78 -30.42 20.31
N LYS A 415 15.68 -30.07 20.98
CA LYS A 415 14.84 -31.02 21.73
C LYS A 415 13.69 -31.51 20.87
#